data_AF-A0A1Z5K4Q7-F1
#
_entry.id   AF-A0A1Z5K4Q7-F1
#
_cell.length_a   1.000
_cell.length_b   1.000
_cell.length_c   1.000
_cell.angle_alpha   90.00
_cell.angle_beta   90.00
_cell.angle_gamma   90.00
#
_symmetry.space_group_name_H-M   'P 1'
#
loop_
_entity.id
_entity.type
_entity.pdbx_description
1 polymer ?
#
loop_
_entity_poly.entity_id
_entity_poly.type
_entity_poly.pdbx_seq_one_letter_code
_entity_poly.pdbx_strand_id
1 'polypeptide(L)'
;MVGNSFIDMNQLEFMVEQMVQEGDPHKQIYAMRFDQGSSRFAEHVKESALQQMILERTWDWVLLQEQSEIPAFGGTFYEPTLDLSLQSLETLDAWIREAHSETVLLMTWARVGMDPYYPDLFPNFEQMQHKVQEGYERMQQSISTPERPVPIVPAGLAFQYIHDHCCPNGQDPVANGTDFVALYDPDTIHPSVLGSFLVACTIYATLTPVGYPAVTHLRYAPPGMKTGVQHRLQEAAQAVVLQYNQQNSINRDYVEMKRAAHKKPYQPGEESPNNEKEDTAPASSSTRPPSTTSNSPKRILTVVLPVVGVVFVAMNMWMWFQQKRQLANYAGRQPVPSSQDDIYDDLQLRDSSSFELPEIR
;
A
#
# COMPACT_ATOMS: atom_id res chain seq x y z
N MET A 1 -5.24 0.71 -1.86
CA MET A 1 -5.05 0.26 -0.45
C MET A 1 -6.38 -0.21 0.10
N VAL A 2 -6.42 -1.38 0.71
CA VAL A 2 -7.61 -2.01 1.28
C VAL A 2 -7.33 -2.32 2.74
N GLY A 3 -8.18 -1.87 3.64
CA GLY A 3 -7.95 -1.97 5.07
C GLY A 3 -9.00 -1.22 5.86
N ASN A 4 -8.59 -0.57 6.95
CA ASN A 4 -9.48 0.13 7.87
C ASN A 4 -8.91 1.47 8.34
N SER A 5 -9.41 1.95 9.49
CA SER A 5 -8.99 3.22 10.09
C SER A 5 -7.47 3.39 10.22
N PHE A 6 -6.70 2.31 10.30
CA PHE A 6 -5.23 2.36 10.33
C PHE A 6 -4.61 2.95 9.06
N ILE A 7 -5.25 2.72 7.91
CA ILE A 7 -4.86 3.32 6.62
C ILE A 7 -5.79 4.48 6.22
N ASP A 8 -6.94 4.65 6.89
CA ASP A 8 -7.85 5.77 6.62
C ASP A 8 -7.33 7.11 7.16
N MET A 9 -6.46 7.05 8.17
CA MET A 9 -5.88 8.23 8.81
C MET A 9 -4.83 8.91 7.94
N ASN A 10 -4.77 10.24 8.07
CA ASN A 10 -3.69 11.10 7.56
C ASN A 10 -3.42 11.01 6.05
N GLN A 11 -4.35 10.49 5.26
CA GLN A 11 -4.23 10.35 3.80
C GLN A 11 -2.98 9.53 3.39
N LEU A 12 -2.79 8.37 4.03
CA LEU A 12 -1.63 7.51 3.80
C LEU A 12 -1.38 7.21 2.31
N GLU A 13 -2.44 6.95 1.53
CA GLU A 13 -2.37 6.71 0.09
C GLU A 13 -1.76 7.89 -0.66
N PHE A 14 -2.09 9.12 -0.26
CA PHE A 14 -1.54 10.32 -0.85
C PHE A 14 -0.06 10.49 -0.48
N MET A 15 0.34 10.19 0.76
CA MET A 15 1.76 10.24 1.14
C MET A 15 2.60 9.29 0.28
N VAL A 16 2.12 8.06 0.08
CA VAL A 16 2.80 7.07 -0.76
C VAL A 16 2.83 7.51 -2.22
N GLU A 17 1.73 8.05 -2.76
CA GLU A 17 1.69 8.62 -4.11
C GLU A 17 2.78 9.67 -4.31
N GLN A 18 2.88 10.64 -3.40
CA GLN A 18 3.88 11.71 -3.51
C GLN A 18 5.32 11.19 -3.41
N MET A 19 5.58 10.23 -2.51
CA MET A 19 6.90 9.61 -2.37
C MET A 19 7.31 8.84 -3.64
N VAL A 20 6.43 8.01 -4.19
CA VAL A 20 6.71 7.25 -5.41
C VAL A 20 6.85 8.20 -6.61
N GLN A 21 6.04 9.25 -6.68
CA GLN A 21 6.13 10.28 -7.72
C GLN A 21 7.45 11.06 -7.66
N GLU A 22 7.97 11.35 -6.46
CA GLU A 22 9.30 11.95 -6.30
C GLU A 22 10.41 10.97 -6.70
N GLY A 23 10.26 9.68 -6.38
CA GLY A 23 11.22 8.64 -6.71
C GLY A 23 11.32 8.34 -8.21
N ASP A 24 10.24 8.51 -8.97
CA ASP A 24 10.21 8.43 -10.44
C ASP A 24 9.35 9.55 -11.05
N PRO A 25 9.94 10.75 -11.29
CA PRO A 25 9.23 11.91 -11.82
C PRO A 25 8.68 11.75 -13.25
N HIS A 26 9.03 10.66 -13.94
CA HIS A 26 8.62 10.42 -15.32
C HIS A 26 7.34 9.59 -15.43
N LYS A 27 6.91 8.96 -14.34
CA LYS A 27 5.64 8.24 -14.27
C LYS A 27 4.54 9.13 -13.73
N GLN A 28 3.31 8.80 -14.11
CA GLN A 28 2.11 9.32 -13.44
C GLN A 28 1.74 8.30 -12.37
N ILE A 29 1.92 8.67 -11.10
CA ILE A 29 1.55 7.82 -9.99
C ILE A 29 0.13 8.15 -9.54
N TYR A 30 -0.65 7.11 -9.28
CA TYR A 30 -2.00 7.24 -8.76
C TYR A 30 -2.20 6.22 -7.64
N ALA A 31 -2.54 6.70 -6.44
CA ALA A 31 -2.91 5.86 -5.33
C ALA A 31 -4.35 6.14 -4.91
N MET A 32 -5.06 5.09 -4.48
CA MET A 32 -6.37 5.23 -3.89
C MET A 32 -6.58 4.24 -2.76
N ARG A 33 -7.57 4.54 -1.93
CA ARG A 33 -7.99 3.72 -0.80
C ARG A 33 -9.46 3.33 -0.93
N PHE A 34 -9.78 2.14 -0.47
CA PHE A 34 -11.16 1.70 -0.26
C PHE A 34 -11.54 1.97 1.20
N ASP A 35 -12.24 3.08 1.44
CA ASP A 35 -12.63 3.54 2.79
C ASP A 35 -13.71 2.64 3.38
N GLN A 36 -13.46 2.06 4.56
CA GLN A 36 -14.49 1.29 5.28
C GLN A 36 -14.45 1.36 6.83
N GLY A 37 -13.66 2.25 7.45
CA GLY A 37 -13.59 2.26 8.92
C GLY A 37 -13.10 0.91 9.44
N SER A 38 -13.53 0.41 10.59
CA SER A 38 -12.98 -0.79 11.29
C SER A 38 -13.18 -2.17 10.61
N SER A 39 -13.30 -2.25 9.28
CA SER A 39 -13.49 -3.49 8.52
C SER A 39 -12.33 -4.48 8.65
N ARG A 40 -12.65 -5.76 8.53
CA ARG A 40 -11.73 -6.89 8.44
C ARG A 40 -11.77 -7.47 7.03
N PHE A 41 -10.86 -8.39 6.68
CA PHE A 41 -10.91 -9.05 5.38
C PHE A 41 -12.25 -9.77 5.13
N ALA A 42 -12.86 -10.34 6.17
CA ALA A 42 -14.15 -11.02 6.10
C ALA A 42 -15.34 -10.10 5.76
N GLU A 43 -15.21 -8.79 5.97
CA GLU A 43 -16.16 -7.79 5.49
C GLU A 43 -15.81 -7.35 4.07
N HIS A 44 -14.53 -7.07 3.78
CA HIS A 44 -14.06 -6.66 2.45
C HIS A 44 -14.45 -7.64 1.34
N VAL A 45 -14.38 -8.96 1.58
CA VAL A 45 -14.78 -9.97 0.56
C VAL A 45 -16.26 -9.97 0.22
N LYS A 46 -17.10 -9.26 1.00
CA LYS A 46 -18.55 -9.12 0.72
C LYS A 46 -18.86 -7.87 -0.10
N GLU A 47 -17.86 -7.02 -0.34
CA GLU A 47 -18.04 -5.72 -0.97
C GLU A 47 -17.86 -5.80 -2.49
N SER A 48 -18.98 -5.83 -3.21
CA SER A 48 -18.95 -5.86 -4.68
C SER A 48 -18.26 -4.63 -5.28
N ALA A 49 -18.33 -3.47 -4.62
CA ALA A 49 -17.63 -2.26 -5.05
C ALA A 49 -16.10 -2.40 -4.96
N LEU A 50 -15.60 -3.09 -3.93
CA LEU A 50 -14.17 -3.39 -3.81
C LEU A 50 -13.74 -4.39 -4.89
N GLN A 51 -14.51 -5.47 -5.05
CA GLN A 51 -14.24 -6.46 -6.08
C GLN A 51 -14.17 -5.80 -7.47
N GLN A 52 -15.14 -4.95 -7.80
CA GLN A 52 -15.16 -4.19 -9.04
C GLN A 52 -13.92 -3.28 -9.17
N MET A 53 -13.57 -2.54 -8.11
CA MET A 53 -12.39 -1.68 -8.11
C MET A 53 -11.08 -2.43 -8.38
N ILE A 54 -10.94 -3.65 -7.82
CA ILE A 54 -9.77 -4.51 -8.05
C ILE A 54 -9.77 -5.06 -9.48
N LEU A 55 -10.91 -5.54 -9.98
CA LEU A 55 -10.99 -6.25 -11.27
C LEU A 55 -11.05 -5.32 -12.50
N GLU A 56 -11.46 -4.05 -12.34
CA GLU A 56 -11.64 -3.13 -13.48
C GLU A 56 -10.33 -2.68 -14.13
N ARG A 57 -9.19 -2.82 -13.46
CA ARG A 57 -7.88 -2.46 -13.99
C ARG A 57 -6.78 -3.28 -13.35
N THR A 58 -5.64 -3.34 -14.03
CA THR A 58 -4.41 -3.83 -13.42
C THR A 58 -3.80 -2.72 -12.57
N TRP A 59 -3.67 -2.99 -11.27
CA TRP A 59 -2.93 -2.18 -10.32
C TRP A 59 -1.50 -2.70 -10.21
N ASP A 60 -0.52 -1.80 -10.14
CA ASP A 60 0.86 -2.23 -9.84
C ASP A 60 0.93 -2.92 -8.48
N TRP A 61 0.24 -2.37 -7.49
CA TRP A 61 0.18 -2.93 -6.13
C TRP A 61 -1.21 -2.77 -5.50
N VAL A 62 -1.69 -3.82 -4.87
CA VAL A 62 -2.86 -3.81 -3.98
C VAL A 62 -2.40 -4.17 -2.57
N LEU A 63 -2.28 -3.14 -1.72
CA LEU A 63 -1.92 -3.30 -0.31
C LEU A 63 -3.13 -3.74 0.51
N LEU A 64 -2.98 -4.83 1.26
CA LEU A 64 -3.97 -5.41 2.14
C LEU A 64 -3.53 -5.28 3.61
N GLN A 65 -4.34 -4.60 4.41
CA GLN A 65 -4.16 -4.46 5.85
C GLN A 65 -5.35 -5.10 6.57
N GLU A 66 -5.09 -6.06 7.46
CA GLU A 66 -6.12 -6.67 8.31
C GLU A 66 -6.33 -5.84 9.59
N GLN A 67 -7.49 -5.95 10.22
CA GLN A 67 -7.76 -5.43 11.55
C GLN A 67 -6.62 -5.77 12.52
N SER A 68 -6.19 -4.74 13.27
CA SER A 68 -4.88 -4.67 13.92
C SER A 68 -4.57 -5.77 14.96
N GLU A 69 -5.58 -6.47 15.48
CA GLU A 69 -5.41 -7.53 16.50
C GLU A 69 -5.53 -8.93 15.90
N ILE A 70 -6.31 -9.10 14.82
CA ILE A 70 -6.61 -10.41 14.24
C ILE A 70 -5.36 -11.23 13.88
N PRO A 71 -4.31 -10.67 13.26
CA PRO A 71 -3.06 -11.39 13.03
C PRO A 71 -2.49 -12.02 14.30
N ALA A 72 -2.65 -11.36 15.45
CA ALA A 72 -2.07 -11.77 16.72
C ALA A 72 -2.88 -12.83 17.49
N PHE A 73 -4.00 -13.32 16.93
CA PHE A 73 -4.83 -14.35 17.55
C PHE A 73 -4.32 -15.78 17.36
N GLY A 74 -3.19 -15.95 16.67
CA GLY A 74 -2.46 -17.20 16.48
C GLY A 74 -2.26 -18.02 17.77
N GLY A 75 -2.76 -19.25 17.81
CA GLY A 75 -2.59 -20.19 18.93
C GLY A 75 -3.38 -19.83 20.19
N THR A 76 -4.40 -18.97 20.06
CA THR A 76 -5.24 -18.51 21.17
C THR A 76 -6.68 -19.03 21.04
N PHE A 77 -7.53 -18.70 22.02
CA PHE A 77 -8.97 -18.94 21.92
C PHE A 77 -9.61 -18.25 20.70
N TYR A 78 -9.02 -17.16 20.20
CA TYR A 78 -9.53 -16.36 19.08
C TYR A 78 -9.02 -16.82 17.71
N GLU A 79 -8.23 -17.92 17.65
CA GLU A 79 -7.73 -18.53 16.41
C GLU A 79 -8.77 -18.66 15.29
N PRO A 80 -10.04 -19.06 15.54
CA PRO A 80 -11.04 -19.14 14.47
C PRO A 80 -11.31 -17.82 13.74
N THR A 81 -11.03 -16.67 14.38
CA THR A 81 -11.13 -15.35 13.74
C THR A 81 -9.98 -15.12 12.76
N LEU A 82 -8.76 -15.55 13.12
CA LEU A 82 -7.61 -15.53 12.22
C LEU A 82 -7.81 -16.51 11.05
N ASP A 83 -8.36 -17.70 11.29
CA ASP A 83 -8.67 -18.66 10.22
C ASP A 83 -9.67 -18.10 9.20
N LEU A 84 -10.68 -17.36 9.66
CA LEU A 84 -11.61 -16.67 8.76
C LEU A 84 -10.91 -15.55 7.97
N SER A 85 -9.98 -14.83 8.59
CA SER A 85 -9.16 -13.82 7.92
C SER A 85 -8.28 -14.43 6.83
N LEU A 86 -7.64 -15.58 7.09
CA LEU A 86 -6.83 -16.31 6.11
C LEU A 86 -7.67 -16.77 4.89
N GLN A 87 -8.86 -17.32 5.12
CA GLN A 87 -9.78 -17.69 4.03
C GLN A 87 -10.25 -16.47 3.21
N SER A 88 -10.48 -15.35 3.90
CA SER A 88 -10.88 -14.10 3.23
C SER A 88 -9.72 -13.51 2.42
N LEU A 89 -8.50 -13.59 2.95
CA LEU A 89 -7.27 -13.18 2.27
C LEU A 89 -7.05 -13.98 0.98
N GLU A 90 -7.27 -15.29 0.98
CA GLU A 90 -7.21 -16.12 -0.24
C GLU A 90 -8.18 -15.61 -1.33
N THR A 91 -9.38 -15.17 -0.93
CA THR A 91 -10.38 -14.60 -1.85
C THR A 91 -9.93 -13.25 -2.41
N LEU A 92 -9.42 -12.36 -1.55
CA LEU A 92 -8.90 -11.05 -1.97
C LEU A 92 -7.70 -11.21 -2.92
N ASP A 93 -6.76 -12.09 -2.57
CA ASP A 93 -5.59 -12.41 -3.39
C ASP A 93 -5.99 -13.01 -4.75
N ALA A 94 -7.04 -13.84 -4.79
CA ALA A 94 -7.58 -14.36 -6.04
C ALA A 94 -8.10 -13.25 -6.96
N TRP A 95 -8.84 -12.26 -6.45
CA TRP A 95 -9.29 -11.11 -7.24
C TRP A 95 -8.12 -10.29 -7.78
N ILE A 96 -7.11 -10.02 -6.94
CA ILE A 96 -5.92 -9.25 -7.31
C ILE A 96 -5.15 -9.97 -8.42
N ARG A 97 -4.98 -11.28 -8.29
CA ARG A 97 -4.30 -12.12 -9.29
C ARG A 97 -5.08 -12.20 -10.61
N GLU A 98 -6.41 -12.29 -10.55
CA GLU A 98 -7.27 -12.26 -11.74
C GLU A 98 -7.11 -10.94 -12.52
N ALA A 99 -6.91 -9.83 -11.82
CA ALA A 99 -6.61 -8.52 -12.40
C ALA A 99 -5.14 -8.33 -12.82
N HIS A 100 -4.30 -9.37 -12.73
CA HIS A 100 -2.85 -9.33 -12.98
C HIS A 100 -2.09 -8.31 -12.11
N SER A 101 -2.62 -8.00 -10.93
CA SER A 101 -2.04 -7.04 -9.98
C SER A 101 -1.15 -7.75 -8.95
N GLU A 102 -0.27 -7.01 -8.26
CA GLU A 102 0.54 -7.58 -7.17
C GLU A 102 -0.13 -7.40 -5.81
N THR A 103 -0.38 -8.50 -5.10
CA THR A 103 -0.77 -8.47 -3.69
C THR A 103 0.41 -8.05 -2.83
N VAL A 104 0.17 -7.18 -1.85
CA VAL A 104 1.15 -6.76 -0.85
C VAL A 104 0.48 -6.76 0.52
N LEU A 105 1.10 -7.36 1.53
CA LEU A 105 0.58 -7.34 2.90
C LEU A 105 1.16 -6.13 3.65
N LEU A 106 0.33 -5.40 4.40
CA LEU A 106 0.77 -4.29 5.23
C LEU A 106 0.69 -4.68 6.71
N MET A 107 1.83 -5.04 7.30
CA MET A 107 1.92 -5.42 8.72
C MET A 107 1.59 -4.22 9.61
N THR A 108 0.58 -4.36 10.45
CA THR A 108 0.17 -3.32 11.42
C THR A 108 1.12 -3.26 12.62
N TRP A 109 0.96 -2.21 13.42
CA TRP A 109 1.68 -1.98 14.66
C TRP A 109 0.81 -2.30 15.88
N ALA A 110 1.46 -2.70 16.97
CA ALA A 110 0.84 -2.91 18.28
C ALA A 110 0.43 -1.58 18.96
N ARG A 111 -0.38 -1.67 20.02
CA ARG A 111 -0.75 -0.50 20.86
C ARG A 111 0.47 0.02 21.60
N VAL A 112 0.45 1.31 21.99
CA VAL A 112 1.54 1.92 22.78
C VAL A 112 1.89 1.08 24.02
N GLY A 113 0.91 0.52 24.71
CA GLY A 113 1.10 -0.28 25.92
C GLY A 113 0.20 -1.51 25.94
N MET A 114 -0.34 -1.82 27.11
CA MET A 114 -1.30 -2.92 27.27
C MET A 114 -2.54 -2.69 26.41
N ASP A 115 -2.98 -3.72 25.69
CA ASP A 115 -4.20 -3.65 24.92
C ASP A 115 -5.43 -3.64 25.87
N PRO A 116 -6.37 -2.68 25.70
CA PRO A 116 -7.51 -2.56 26.59
C PRO A 116 -8.58 -3.65 26.38
N TYR A 117 -8.58 -4.35 25.25
CA TYR A 117 -9.56 -5.37 24.90
C TYR A 117 -9.07 -6.77 25.24
N TYR A 118 -7.76 -7.03 25.07
CA TYR A 118 -7.14 -8.34 25.30
C TYR A 118 -5.88 -8.25 26.18
N PRO A 119 -5.96 -7.69 27.41
CA PRO A 119 -4.79 -7.40 28.24
C PRO A 119 -3.99 -8.66 28.62
N ASP A 120 -4.64 -9.81 28.79
CA ASP A 120 -3.96 -11.08 29.10
C ASP A 120 -3.15 -11.61 27.91
N LEU A 121 -3.58 -11.29 26.69
CA LEU A 121 -2.90 -11.73 25.46
C LEU A 121 -1.83 -10.72 25.04
N PHE A 122 -2.08 -9.43 25.28
CA PHE A 122 -1.28 -8.30 24.85
C PHE A 122 -0.96 -7.38 26.04
N PRO A 123 -0.16 -7.83 27.01
CA PRO A 123 0.16 -7.06 28.21
C PRO A 123 1.10 -5.87 27.93
N ASN A 124 1.82 -5.87 26.81
CA ASN A 124 2.72 -4.80 26.38
C ASN A 124 2.90 -4.79 24.86
N PHE A 125 3.57 -3.74 24.36
CA PHE A 125 3.82 -3.52 22.94
C PHE A 125 4.60 -4.70 22.32
N GLU A 126 5.66 -5.18 22.96
CA GLU A 126 6.56 -6.17 22.39
C GLU A 126 5.87 -7.53 22.19
N GLN A 127 5.08 -7.97 23.17
CA GLN A 127 4.33 -9.23 23.06
C GLN A 127 3.24 -9.15 21.99
N MET A 128 2.55 -8.02 21.90
CA MET A 128 1.56 -7.83 20.84
C MET A 128 2.24 -7.77 19.48
N GLN A 129 3.31 -6.99 19.32
CA GLN A 129 3.99 -6.81 18.04
C GLN A 129 4.59 -8.11 17.52
N HIS A 130 5.17 -8.93 18.41
CA HIS A 130 5.66 -10.26 18.07
C HIS A 130 4.53 -11.14 17.50
N LYS A 131 3.37 -11.18 18.18
CA LYS A 131 2.22 -11.96 17.70
C LYS A 131 1.63 -11.41 16.40
N VAL A 132 1.58 -10.09 16.24
CA VAL A 132 1.16 -9.46 14.98
C VAL A 132 2.09 -9.88 13.84
N GLN A 133 3.40 -9.87 14.07
CA GLN A 133 4.38 -10.33 13.07
C GLN A 133 4.14 -11.80 12.69
N GLU A 134 4.02 -12.71 13.68
CA GLU A 134 3.74 -14.13 13.42
C GLU A 134 2.48 -14.33 12.57
N GLY A 135 1.43 -13.55 12.86
CA GLY A 135 0.18 -13.56 12.09
C GLY A 135 0.34 -13.15 10.64
N TYR A 136 1.02 -12.02 10.39
CA TYR A 136 1.28 -11.55 9.03
C TYR A 136 2.20 -12.49 8.25
N GLU A 137 3.17 -13.13 8.90
CA GLU A 137 4.02 -14.14 8.27
C GLU A 137 3.25 -15.40 7.92
N ARG A 138 2.29 -15.84 8.75
CA ARG A 138 1.35 -16.92 8.39
C ARG A 138 0.45 -16.53 7.21
N MET A 139 -0.05 -15.30 7.18
CA MET A 139 -0.81 -14.78 6.04
C MET A 139 0.03 -14.76 4.76
N GLN A 140 1.28 -14.31 4.82
CA GLN A 140 2.18 -14.31 3.68
C GLN A 140 2.42 -15.73 3.15
N GLN A 141 2.67 -16.69 4.05
CA GLN A 141 2.89 -18.08 3.71
C GLN A 141 1.65 -18.72 3.05
N SER A 142 0.43 -18.31 3.41
CA SER A 142 -0.79 -18.90 2.85
C SER A 142 -1.07 -18.49 1.40
N ILE A 143 -0.58 -17.33 0.97
CA ILE A 143 -0.83 -16.80 -0.39
C ILE A 143 0.41 -16.70 -1.29
N SER A 144 1.63 -16.84 -0.75
CA SER A 144 2.84 -16.77 -1.56
C SER A 144 3.15 -18.09 -2.25
N THR A 145 3.69 -18.01 -3.47
CA THR A 145 4.33 -19.15 -4.15
C THR A 145 5.75 -18.77 -4.58
N PRO A 146 6.63 -19.73 -4.91
CA PRO A 146 7.98 -19.42 -5.40
C PRO A 146 7.98 -18.49 -6.64
N GLU A 147 6.99 -18.62 -7.51
CA GLU A 147 6.84 -17.80 -8.72
C GLU A 147 6.18 -16.45 -8.46
N ARG A 148 5.48 -16.32 -7.33
CA ARG A 148 4.75 -15.11 -6.93
C ARG A 148 4.94 -14.87 -5.44
N PRO A 149 6.12 -14.41 -5.01
CA PRO A 149 6.36 -14.01 -3.64
C PRO A 149 5.50 -12.79 -3.30
N VAL A 150 4.66 -12.88 -2.27
CA VAL A 150 3.88 -11.73 -1.76
C VAL A 150 4.71 -11.03 -0.68
N PRO A 151 5.17 -9.79 -0.87
CA PRO A 151 5.95 -9.10 0.15
C PRO A 151 5.06 -8.63 1.31
N ILE A 152 5.63 -8.62 2.52
CA ILE A 152 5.10 -7.87 3.65
C ILE A 152 5.82 -6.52 3.73
N VAL A 153 5.07 -5.44 3.89
CA VAL A 153 5.56 -4.14 4.37
C VAL A 153 5.63 -4.20 5.91
N PRO A 154 6.82 -4.19 6.53
CA PRO A 154 6.99 -4.43 7.96
C PRO A 154 6.76 -3.16 8.81
N ALA A 155 5.62 -2.47 8.65
CA ALA A 155 5.39 -1.19 9.32
C ALA A 155 5.31 -1.34 10.85
N GLY A 156 4.77 -2.44 11.36
CA GLY A 156 4.83 -2.78 12.78
C GLY A 156 6.26 -2.87 13.34
N LEU A 157 7.20 -3.43 12.57
CA LEU A 157 8.60 -3.47 12.96
C LEU A 157 9.29 -2.10 12.86
N ALA A 158 8.80 -1.21 11.99
CA ALA A 158 9.26 0.18 11.97
C ALA A 158 8.86 0.93 13.26
N PHE A 159 7.65 0.70 13.77
CA PHE A 159 7.24 1.19 15.09
C PHE A 159 8.10 0.60 16.20
N GLN A 160 8.37 -0.71 16.14
CA GLN A 160 9.25 -1.38 17.11
C GLN A 160 10.68 -0.83 17.07
N TYR A 161 11.20 -0.50 15.89
CA TYR A 161 12.51 0.13 15.78
C TYR A 161 12.55 1.48 16.52
N ILE A 162 11.52 2.31 16.39
CA ILE A 162 11.44 3.57 17.14
C ILE A 162 11.24 3.31 18.64
N HIS A 163 10.42 2.34 19.03
CA HIS A 163 10.27 1.91 20.43
C HIS A 163 11.63 1.58 21.06
N ASP A 164 12.43 0.76 20.39
CA ASP A 164 13.70 0.24 20.93
C ASP A 164 14.81 1.32 20.97
N HIS A 165 14.67 2.39 20.18
CA HIS A 165 15.70 3.42 20.01
C HIS A 165 15.29 4.84 20.44
N CYS A 166 14.03 5.07 20.83
CA CYS A 166 13.54 6.40 21.22
C CYS A 166 14.26 6.99 22.43
N CYS A 167 14.81 6.10 23.25
CA CYS A 167 15.00 6.37 24.66
C CYS A 167 16.40 5.93 25.12
N PRO A 168 17.48 6.49 24.52
CA PRO A 168 18.86 6.03 24.74
C PRO A 168 19.37 6.20 26.17
N ASN A 169 18.67 6.98 27.00
CA ASN A 169 19.00 7.20 28.41
C ASN A 169 18.25 6.24 29.36
N GLY A 170 17.58 5.20 28.84
CA GLY A 170 16.83 4.22 29.63
C GLY A 170 15.48 4.73 30.13
N GLN A 171 14.90 5.74 29.46
CA GLN A 171 13.52 6.14 29.70
C GLN A 171 12.59 5.02 29.21
N ASP A 172 11.46 4.86 29.89
CA ASP A 172 10.40 3.95 29.45
C ASP A 172 9.87 4.40 28.08
N PRO A 173 9.97 3.58 27.02
CA PRO A 173 9.49 3.94 25.68
C PRO A 173 8.03 4.37 25.63
N VAL A 174 7.20 3.85 26.54
CA VAL A 174 5.75 4.16 26.58
C VAL A 174 5.43 5.41 27.42
N ALA A 175 6.44 6.06 27.99
CA ALA A 175 6.26 7.30 28.72
C ALA A 175 5.79 8.43 27.79
N ASN A 176 4.95 9.32 28.33
CA ASN A 176 4.47 10.48 27.57
C ASN A 176 5.64 11.35 27.10
N GLY A 177 5.59 11.77 25.83
CA GLY A 177 6.58 12.66 25.21
C GLY A 177 7.78 11.96 24.57
N THR A 178 7.83 10.62 24.51
CA THR A 178 8.86 9.90 23.74
C THR A 178 8.57 9.97 22.24
N ASP A 179 9.63 9.82 21.42
CA ASP A 179 9.50 9.70 19.95
C ASP A 179 8.60 8.53 19.56
N PHE A 180 8.55 7.44 20.36
CA PHE A 180 7.67 6.30 20.13
C PHE A 180 6.19 6.65 20.36
N VAL A 181 5.84 7.24 21.50
CA VAL A 181 4.44 7.65 21.79
C VAL A 181 3.97 8.69 20.76
N ALA A 182 4.86 9.54 20.27
CA ALA A 182 4.53 10.54 19.26
C ALA A 182 4.11 9.93 17.89
N LEU A 183 4.37 8.64 17.64
CA LEU A 183 3.85 7.94 16.45
C LEU A 183 2.35 7.67 16.51
N TYR A 184 1.73 7.80 17.67
CA TYR A 184 0.32 7.47 17.90
C TYR A 184 -0.53 8.73 18.07
N ASP A 185 -1.79 8.61 17.65
CA ASP A 185 -2.85 9.52 18.04
C ASP A 185 -3.05 9.46 19.57
N PRO A 186 -3.62 10.50 20.23
CA PRO A 186 -3.92 10.46 21.66
C PRO A 186 -4.75 9.26 22.13
N ASP A 187 -5.45 8.55 21.24
CA ASP A 187 -6.14 7.31 21.59
C ASP A 187 -5.23 6.08 21.79
N THR A 188 -3.92 6.21 21.52
CA THR A 188 -2.87 5.17 21.69
C THR A 188 -3.02 3.94 20.78
N ILE A 189 -3.92 4.02 19.81
CA ILE A 189 -4.28 2.94 18.89
C ILE A 189 -3.94 3.35 17.46
N HIS A 190 -4.46 4.49 17.03
CA HIS A 190 -4.32 5.00 15.67
C HIS A 190 -2.99 5.71 15.45
N PRO A 191 -2.51 5.83 14.20
CA PRO A 191 -1.28 6.53 13.92
C PRO A 191 -1.50 8.05 13.95
N SER A 192 -0.54 8.77 14.54
CA SER A 192 -0.39 10.21 14.30
C SER A 192 0.06 10.46 12.86
N VAL A 193 0.17 11.72 12.44
CA VAL A 193 0.81 12.07 11.16
C VAL A 193 2.25 11.54 11.08
N LEU A 194 2.98 11.49 12.21
CA LEU A 194 4.32 10.91 12.25
C LEU A 194 4.29 9.40 12.03
N GLY A 195 3.35 8.71 12.69
CA GLY A 195 3.12 7.27 12.49
C GLY A 195 2.78 6.96 11.04
N SER A 196 1.81 7.67 10.44
CA SER A 196 1.43 7.47 9.04
C SER A 196 2.57 7.79 8.08
N PHE A 197 3.42 8.77 8.39
CA PHE A 197 4.62 9.05 7.58
C PHE A 197 5.65 7.91 7.66
N LEU A 198 5.87 7.34 8.85
CA LEU A 198 6.74 6.17 9.03
C LEU A 198 6.19 4.96 8.23
N VAL A 199 4.88 4.74 8.27
CA VAL A 199 4.21 3.71 7.46
C VAL A 199 4.42 3.98 5.97
N ALA A 200 4.22 5.21 5.49
CA ALA A 200 4.44 5.60 4.11
C ALA A 200 5.89 5.36 3.65
N CYS A 201 6.87 5.72 4.50
CA CYS A 201 8.28 5.46 4.25
C CYS A 201 8.57 3.97 4.11
N THR A 202 7.97 3.16 5.00
CA THR A 202 8.13 1.70 4.99
C THR A 202 7.49 1.09 3.74
N ILE A 203 6.29 1.54 3.36
CA ILE A 203 5.63 1.14 2.10
C ILE A 203 6.53 1.46 0.91
N TYR A 204 6.99 2.71 0.78
CA TYR A 204 7.86 3.12 -0.32
C TYR A 204 9.10 2.22 -0.40
N ALA A 205 9.83 2.06 0.71
CA ALA A 205 11.05 1.25 0.75
C ALA A 205 10.81 -0.23 0.37
N THR A 206 9.66 -0.81 0.74
CA THR A 206 9.28 -2.19 0.36
C THR A 206 8.90 -2.31 -1.12
N LEU A 207 8.12 -1.36 -1.66
CA LEU A 207 7.57 -1.44 -3.02
C LEU A 207 8.60 -1.06 -4.09
N THR A 208 9.58 -0.23 -3.74
CA THR A 208 10.60 0.25 -4.68
C THR A 208 12.02 -0.20 -4.31
N PRO A 209 12.27 -1.51 -4.13
CA PRO A 209 13.56 -2.00 -3.62
C PRO A 209 14.70 -1.90 -4.65
N VAL A 210 14.37 -1.65 -5.92
CA VAL A 210 15.32 -1.57 -7.04
C VAL A 210 14.87 -0.47 -8.00
N GLY A 211 15.81 0.33 -8.50
CA GLY A 211 15.56 1.30 -9.56
C GLY A 211 14.95 2.63 -9.13
N TYR A 212 14.73 2.82 -7.82
CA TYR A 212 14.28 4.08 -7.23
C TYR A 212 15.30 4.57 -6.18
N PRO A 213 15.34 5.87 -5.85
CA PRO A 213 16.12 6.38 -4.73
C PRO A 213 15.72 5.70 -3.41
N ALA A 214 16.68 5.52 -2.51
CA ALA A 214 16.41 5.10 -1.14
C ALA A 214 15.43 6.09 -0.47
N VAL A 215 14.61 5.62 0.48
CA VAL A 215 13.62 6.48 1.15
C VAL A 215 14.26 7.64 1.90
N THR A 216 15.48 7.47 2.38
CA THR A 216 16.33 8.50 3.02
C THR A 216 16.77 9.62 2.08
N HIS A 217 16.60 9.44 0.77
CA HIS A 217 16.92 10.46 -0.24
C HIS A 217 15.69 11.24 -0.72
N LEU A 218 14.49 10.87 -0.27
CA LEU A 218 13.26 11.60 -0.61
C LEU A 218 13.16 12.88 0.21
N ARG A 219 12.65 13.95 -0.41
CA ARG A 219 12.44 15.24 0.26
C ARG A 219 11.00 15.42 0.73
N TYR A 220 10.05 14.66 0.18
CA TYR A 220 8.67 14.70 0.59
C TYR A 220 8.54 14.47 2.11
N ALA A 221 7.77 15.36 2.74
CA ALA A 221 7.30 15.22 4.10
C ALA A 221 5.91 15.89 4.25
N PRO A 222 5.05 15.38 5.14
CA PRO A 222 3.79 16.04 5.48
C PRO A 222 4.03 17.48 5.98
N PRO A 223 3.05 18.39 5.78
CA PRO A 223 3.15 19.76 6.28
C PRO A 223 3.47 19.81 7.77
N GLY A 224 4.42 20.68 8.16
CA GLY A 224 4.83 20.85 9.56
C GLY A 224 5.85 19.84 10.08
N MET A 225 6.27 18.86 9.28
CA MET A 225 7.31 17.91 9.68
C MET A 225 8.67 18.62 9.85
N LYS A 226 9.30 18.45 11.03
CA LYS A 226 10.67 18.91 11.27
C LYS A 226 11.65 18.02 10.52
N THR A 227 12.65 18.60 9.83
CA THR A 227 13.64 17.85 9.02
C THR A 227 14.36 16.76 9.81
N GLY A 228 14.73 17.01 11.06
CA GLY A 228 15.37 16.01 11.91
C GLY A 228 14.46 14.81 12.22
N VAL A 229 13.14 15.02 12.35
CA VAL A 229 12.17 13.93 12.55
C VAL A 229 11.95 13.17 11.25
N GLN A 230 11.80 13.89 10.13
CA GLN A 230 11.69 13.29 8.80
C GLN A 230 12.83 12.29 8.54
N HIS A 231 14.07 12.73 8.70
CA HIS A 231 15.25 11.90 8.43
C HIS A 231 15.27 10.65 9.31
N ARG A 232 15.03 10.79 10.62
CA ARG A 232 14.99 9.65 11.54
C ARG A 232 13.94 8.60 11.16
N LEU A 233 12.74 9.04 10.77
CA LEU A 233 11.67 8.10 10.37
C LEU A 233 11.97 7.42 9.02
N GLN A 234 12.60 8.13 8.08
CA GLN A 234 13.07 7.53 6.83
C GLN A 234 14.19 6.52 7.07
N GLU A 235 15.16 6.83 7.94
CA GLU A 235 16.24 5.92 8.31
C GLU A 235 15.71 4.65 8.99
N ALA A 236 14.78 4.80 9.95
CA ALA A 236 14.14 3.68 10.62
C ALA A 236 13.43 2.76 9.61
N ALA A 237 12.59 3.33 8.73
CA ALA A 237 11.93 2.56 7.68
C ALA A 237 12.93 1.84 6.75
N GLN A 238 13.99 2.54 6.32
CA GLN A 238 15.01 1.97 5.44
C GLN A 238 15.74 0.81 6.10
N ALA A 239 16.17 0.97 7.36
CA ALA A 239 16.88 -0.04 8.12
C ALA A 239 16.03 -1.29 8.32
N VAL A 240 14.77 -1.09 8.77
CA VAL A 240 13.84 -2.20 9.03
C VAL A 240 13.52 -2.97 7.76
N VAL A 241 13.24 -2.30 6.64
CA VAL A 241 12.96 -3.00 5.38
C VAL A 241 14.17 -3.82 4.91
N LEU A 242 15.38 -3.26 4.99
CA LEU A 242 16.60 -3.99 4.63
C LEU A 242 16.82 -5.22 5.51
N GLN A 243 16.67 -5.06 6.83
CA GLN A 243 16.79 -6.16 7.79
C GLN A 243 15.72 -7.23 7.56
N TYR A 244 14.46 -6.83 7.39
CA TYR A 244 13.36 -7.74 7.18
C TYR A 244 13.53 -8.56 5.89
N ASN A 245 14.01 -7.92 4.81
CA ASN A 245 14.32 -8.62 3.56
C ASN A 245 15.49 -9.61 3.69
N GLN A 246 16.36 -9.49 4.70
CA GLN A 246 17.41 -10.48 4.96
C GLN A 246 16.87 -11.68 5.75
N GLN A 247 15.98 -11.41 6.70
CA GLN A 247 15.44 -12.40 7.65
C GLN A 247 14.27 -13.20 7.08
N ASN A 248 13.36 -12.56 6.33
CA ASN A 248 12.21 -13.19 5.72
C ASN A 248 12.53 -13.60 4.27
N SER A 249 12.51 -14.91 4.00
CA SER A 249 12.89 -15.44 2.68
C SER A 249 11.95 -15.03 1.56
N ILE A 250 10.64 -14.91 1.81
CA ILE A 250 9.66 -14.54 0.77
C ILE A 250 9.85 -13.08 0.37
N ASN A 251 10.08 -12.19 1.33
CA ASN A 251 10.45 -10.80 1.07
C ASN A 251 11.78 -10.69 0.30
N ARG A 252 12.78 -11.50 0.65
CA ARG A 252 14.03 -11.59 -0.12
C ARG A 252 13.79 -11.99 -1.56
N ASP A 253 12.98 -13.03 -1.77
CA ASP A 253 12.65 -13.57 -3.09
C ASP A 253 11.89 -12.53 -3.93
N TYR A 254 11.02 -11.73 -3.31
CA TYR A 254 10.38 -10.57 -3.96
C TYR A 254 11.41 -9.56 -4.46
N VAL A 255 12.41 -9.19 -3.65
CA VAL A 255 13.47 -8.25 -4.06
C VAL A 255 14.30 -8.83 -5.21
N GLU A 256 14.67 -10.11 -5.16
CA GLU A 256 15.41 -10.75 -6.25
C GLU A 256 14.58 -10.83 -7.54
N MET A 257 13.28 -11.13 -7.44
CA MET A 257 12.35 -11.09 -8.56
C MET A 257 12.32 -9.70 -9.21
N LYS A 258 12.19 -8.63 -8.41
CA LYS A 258 12.21 -7.26 -8.92
C LYS A 258 13.56 -6.89 -9.55
N ARG A 259 14.67 -7.33 -8.96
CA ARG A 259 16.02 -7.12 -9.53
C ARG A 259 16.20 -7.85 -10.87
N ALA A 260 15.69 -9.07 -10.98
CA ALA A 260 15.74 -9.84 -12.22
C ALA A 260 14.89 -9.18 -13.32
N ALA A 261 13.70 -8.69 -12.97
CA ALA A 261 12.84 -7.94 -13.89
C ALA A 261 13.50 -6.63 -14.36
N HIS A 262 14.16 -5.89 -13.46
CA HIS A 262 14.85 -4.63 -13.79
C HIS A 262 16.09 -4.84 -14.68
N LYS A 263 16.79 -5.98 -14.56
CA LYS A 263 17.96 -6.31 -15.38
C LYS A 263 17.63 -6.74 -16.80
N LYS A 264 16.39 -7.15 -17.10
CA LYS A 264 16.00 -7.52 -18.47
C LYS A 264 16.03 -6.24 -19.34
N PRO A 265 16.90 -6.16 -20.37
CA PRO A 265 16.88 -5.01 -21.28
C PRO A 265 15.50 -4.94 -21.95
N TYR A 266 14.96 -3.75 -22.10
CA TYR A 266 13.80 -3.53 -22.96
C TYR A 266 14.12 -4.05 -24.36
N GLN A 267 13.47 -5.15 -24.76
CA GLN A 267 13.46 -5.67 -26.11
C GLN A 267 12.13 -5.22 -26.73
N PRO A 268 12.10 -4.20 -27.60
CA PRO A 268 10.89 -3.88 -28.34
C PRO A 268 10.64 -5.02 -29.35
N GLY A 269 9.67 -5.91 -29.07
CA GLY A 269 9.29 -6.92 -30.08
C GLY A 269 8.52 -8.17 -29.64
N GLU A 270 8.28 -8.45 -28.35
CA GLU A 270 7.41 -9.58 -28.00
C GLU A 270 5.94 -9.16 -27.99
N GLU A 271 5.35 -9.04 -29.19
CA GLU A 271 3.91 -9.15 -29.37
C GLU A 271 3.46 -10.56 -28.93
N SER A 272 2.35 -10.61 -28.19
CA SER A 272 1.70 -11.88 -27.80
C SER A 272 1.45 -12.77 -29.02
N PRO A 273 1.80 -14.07 -28.98
CA PRO A 273 1.40 -14.98 -30.03
C PRO A 273 -0.08 -15.33 -29.82
N ASN A 274 -0.96 -14.74 -30.64
CA ASN A 274 -2.07 -15.43 -31.33
C ASN A 274 -3.12 -14.42 -31.80
N ASN A 275 -3.02 -14.03 -33.08
CA ASN A 275 -4.19 -13.68 -33.87
C ASN A 275 -3.89 -13.93 -35.36
N GLU A 276 -3.58 -15.19 -35.70
CA GLU A 276 -3.78 -15.65 -37.08
C GLU A 276 -5.17 -16.27 -37.17
N LYS A 277 -6.13 -15.50 -37.69
CA LYS A 277 -7.33 -16.08 -38.30
C LYS A 277 -7.01 -16.38 -39.75
N GLU A 278 -7.10 -17.67 -40.07
CA GLU A 278 -7.29 -18.26 -41.39
C GLU A 278 -8.20 -17.41 -42.28
N ASP A 279 -7.74 -17.13 -43.50
CA ASP A 279 -8.60 -16.84 -44.65
C ASP A 279 -8.06 -17.59 -45.87
N THR A 280 -8.55 -18.83 -46.06
CA THR A 280 -8.47 -19.53 -47.35
C THR A 280 -9.88 -19.79 -47.84
N ALA A 281 -10.28 -19.07 -48.89
CA ALA A 281 -11.47 -19.38 -49.68
C ALA A 281 -11.06 -19.76 -51.11
N PRO A 282 -11.64 -20.82 -51.72
CA PRO A 282 -11.28 -21.23 -53.06
C PRO A 282 -12.11 -20.51 -54.14
N ALA A 283 -11.50 -20.39 -55.32
CA ALA A 283 -12.10 -19.83 -56.52
C ALA A 283 -13.17 -20.75 -57.15
N SER A 284 -14.27 -20.16 -57.62
CA SER A 284 -15.01 -20.71 -58.76
C SER A 284 -15.68 -19.59 -59.57
N SER A 285 -15.71 -19.82 -60.87
CA SER A 285 -16.15 -18.93 -61.95
C SER A 285 -17.65 -19.02 -62.23
N SER A 286 -18.25 -17.93 -62.74
CA SER A 286 -19.30 -17.96 -63.79
C SER A 286 -19.91 -16.57 -64.06
N THR A 287 -19.61 -16.06 -65.27
CA THR A 287 -20.45 -15.35 -66.26
C THR A 287 -21.67 -14.46 -65.88
N ARG A 288 -21.61 -13.20 -66.38
CA ARG A 288 -22.69 -12.21 -66.63
C ARG A 288 -23.47 -12.56 -67.94
N PRO A 289 -24.62 -11.94 -68.36
CA PRO A 289 -24.91 -10.48 -68.42
C PRO A 289 -26.44 -10.09 -68.25
N PRO A 290 -27.02 -8.99 -68.80
CA PRO A 290 -27.48 -7.82 -68.01
C PRO A 290 -28.96 -7.36 -68.24
N SER A 291 -29.47 -6.41 -67.42
CA SER A 291 -30.46 -5.36 -67.79
C SER A 291 -30.92 -4.57 -66.54
N THR A 292 -30.53 -3.29 -66.39
CA THR A 292 -31.25 -2.01 -66.64
C THR A 292 -32.17 -1.47 -65.52
N THR A 293 -32.01 -0.16 -65.32
CA THR A 293 -32.89 0.87 -64.73
C THR A 293 -33.02 1.05 -63.20
N SER A 294 -32.41 2.16 -62.74
CA SER A 294 -33.04 3.30 -62.05
C SER A 294 -33.81 3.08 -60.75
N ASN A 295 -33.22 3.54 -59.64
CA ASN A 295 -33.72 4.65 -58.80
C ASN A 295 -33.00 4.69 -57.45
N SER A 296 -32.32 5.80 -57.15
CA SER A 296 -31.92 6.17 -55.79
C SER A 296 -33.14 6.58 -54.97
N PRO A 297 -33.17 6.33 -53.64
CA PRO A 297 -32.81 7.42 -52.72
C PRO A 297 -32.10 7.00 -51.41
N LYS A 298 -31.25 7.93 -50.94
CA LYS A 298 -30.88 8.28 -49.54
C LYS A 298 -30.31 7.17 -48.63
N ARG A 299 -28.98 7.15 -48.50
CA ARG A 299 -28.28 6.56 -47.34
C ARG A 299 -28.46 7.45 -46.11
N ILE A 300 -29.08 6.91 -45.06
CA ILE A 300 -28.91 7.38 -43.69
C ILE A 300 -27.55 6.87 -43.23
N LEU A 301 -26.63 7.79 -42.96
CA LEU A 301 -25.34 7.49 -42.35
C LEU A 301 -25.54 7.42 -40.84
N THR A 302 -25.71 6.21 -40.30
CA THR A 302 -25.63 6.00 -38.85
C THR A 302 -24.17 6.12 -38.46
N VAL A 303 -23.78 7.27 -37.92
CA VAL A 303 -22.48 7.45 -37.25
C VAL A 303 -22.55 6.69 -35.94
N VAL A 304 -21.91 5.52 -35.89
CA VAL A 304 -21.60 4.85 -34.63
C VAL A 304 -20.44 5.61 -34.01
N LEU A 305 -20.75 6.53 -33.08
CA LEU A 305 -19.74 7.16 -32.22
C LEU A 305 -19.09 6.09 -31.33
N PRO A 306 -17.77 6.13 -31.09
CA PRO A 306 -17.13 5.16 -30.22
C PRO A 306 -17.51 5.46 -28.77
N VAL A 307 -18.42 4.65 -28.22
CA VAL A 307 -18.89 4.70 -26.83
C VAL A 307 -17.73 4.63 -25.82
N VAL A 308 -16.59 4.06 -26.21
CA VAL A 308 -15.38 3.91 -25.39
C VAL A 308 -14.75 5.27 -25.00
N GLY A 309 -14.79 6.26 -25.89
CA GLY A 309 -14.18 7.58 -25.61
C GLY A 309 -14.99 8.43 -24.63
N VAL A 310 -16.32 8.26 -24.61
CA VAL A 310 -17.21 9.05 -23.74
C VAL A 310 -17.17 8.54 -22.30
N VAL A 311 -17.03 7.22 -22.10
CA VAL A 311 -16.84 6.62 -20.77
C VAL A 311 -15.51 7.06 -20.16
N PHE A 312 -14.43 7.07 -20.95
CA PHE A 312 -13.10 7.49 -20.48
C PHE A 312 -13.06 8.96 -20.03
N VAL A 313 -13.72 9.86 -20.77
CA VAL A 313 -13.79 11.29 -20.41
C VAL A 313 -14.71 11.51 -19.20
N ALA A 314 -15.84 10.81 -19.11
CA ALA A 314 -16.74 10.89 -17.96
C ALA A 314 -16.09 10.36 -16.67
N MET A 315 -15.27 9.31 -16.74
CA MET A 315 -14.50 8.77 -15.61
C MET A 315 -13.42 9.73 -15.14
N ASN A 316 -12.64 10.32 -16.06
CA ASN A 316 -11.62 11.31 -15.70
C ASN A 316 -12.25 12.56 -15.06
N MET A 317 -13.42 12.99 -15.56
CA MET A 317 -14.18 14.08 -14.92
C MET A 317 -14.68 13.67 -13.54
N TRP A 318 -15.24 12.47 -13.38
CA TRP A 318 -15.74 12.00 -12.08
C TRP A 318 -14.61 11.86 -11.04
N MET A 319 -13.45 11.33 -11.43
CA MET A 319 -12.25 11.24 -10.58
C MET A 319 -11.73 12.61 -10.20
N TRP A 320 -11.67 13.55 -11.14
CA TRP A 320 -11.33 14.95 -10.86
C TRP A 320 -12.32 15.61 -9.88
N PHE A 321 -13.62 15.29 -9.98
CA PHE A 321 -14.63 15.75 -9.04
C PHE A 321 -14.47 15.14 -7.64
N GLN A 322 -14.09 13.87 -7.53
CA GLN A 322 -13.77 13.24 -6.24
C GLN A 322 -12.53 13.87 -5.61
N GLN A 323 -11.47 14.08 -6.39
CA GLN A 323 -10.24 14.77 -5.96
C GLN A 323 -10.54 16.19 -5.47
N LYS A 324 -11.36 16.95 -6.19
CA LYS A 324 -11.80 18.28 -5.75
C LYS A 324 -12.67 18.25 -4.49
N ARG A 325 -13.52 17.24 -4.30
CA ARG A 325 -14.30 17.07 -3.07
C ARG A 325 -13.40 16.77 -1.88
N GLN A 326 -12.38 15.95 -2.06
CA GLN A 326 -11.39 15.65 -1.01
C GLN A 326 -10.54 16.89 -0.66
N LEU A 327 -10.07 17.65 -1.66
CA LEU A 327 -9.37 18.93 -1.43
C LEU A 327 -10.27 20.01 -0.78
N ALA A 328 -11.56 20.04 -1.11
CA ALA A 328 -12.52 20.96 -0.49
C ALA A 328 -12.82 20.59 0.97
N ASN A 329 -12.85 19.30 1.30
CA ASN A 329 -12.98 18.83 2.69
C ASN A 329 -11.76 19.19 3.55
N TYR A 330 -10.59 19.37 2.94
CA TYR A 330 -9.38 19.88 3.60
C TYR A 330 -9.45 21.40 3.83
N ALA A 331 -9.90 22.19 2.84
CA ALA A 331 -10.02 23.64 2.99
C ALA A 331 -11.10 24.08 4.01
N GLY A 332 -12.05 23.21 4.34
CA GLY A 332 -13.15 23.48 5.28
C GLY A 332 -12.86 23.16 6.75
N ARG A 333 -11.77 22.46 7.08
CA ARG A 333 -11.38 22.20 8.47
C ARG A 333 -10.30 23.19 8.89
N GLN A 334 -10.73 24.31 9.47
CA GLN A 334 -9.83 25.11 10.31
C GLN A 334 -9.33 24.20 11.44
N PRO A 335 -8.02 24.11 11.71
CA PRO A 335 -7.54 23.40 12.88
C PRO A 335 -8.14 24.04 14.13
N VAL A 336 -8.73 23.21 14.99
CA VAL A 336 -9.07 23.60 16.36
C VAL A 336 -7.73 23.95 17.03
N PRO A 337 -7.58 25.09 17.71
CA PRO A 337 -6.32 25.44 18.34
C PRO A 337 -6.08 24.48 19.51
N SER A 338 -5.20 23.49 19.30
CA SER A 338 -4.56 22.75 20.38
C SER A 338 -3.48 23.65 20.99
N SER A 339 -3.38 23.66 22.31
CA SER A 339 -2.39 24.40 23.10
C SER A 339 -0.96 23.83 22.96
N GLN A 340 -0.54 23.55 21.73
CA GLN A 340 0.66 22.79 21.38
C GLN A 340 1.93 23.65 21.27
N ASP A 341 1.84 24.97 21.45
CA ASP A 341 2.97 25.87 21.25
C ASP A 341 4.02 25.83 22.39
N ASP A 342 3.71 25.23 23.55
CA ASP A 342 4.60 25.29 24.74
C ASP A 342 5.45 24.02 25.00
N ILE A 343 5.35 22.97 24.18
CA ILE A 343 6.07 21.68 24.41
C ILE A 343 7.28 21.49 23.47
N TYR A 344 7.47 22.34 22.47
CA TYR A 344 8.45 22.10 21.40
C TYR A 344 9.84 22.72 21.59
N ASP A 345 10.11 23.37 22.73
CA ASP A 345 11.34 24.15 22.94
C ASP A 345 12.52 23.39 23.57
N ASP A 346 12.37 22.13 24.01
CA ASP A 346 13.41 21.46 24.80
C ASP A 346 14.21 20.34 24.10
N LEU A 347 14.11 20.23 22.77
CA LEU A 347 14.94 19.30 21.99
C LEU A 347 16.06 20.04 21.24
N GLN A 348 17.04 20.56 22.00
CA GLN A 348 18.27 21.09 21.43
C GLN A 348 19.33 20.00 21.18
N LEU A 349 19.64 19.82 19.90
CA LEU A 349 20.97 19.71 19.29
C LEU A 349 22.02 18.83 19.98
N ARG A 350 22.29 17.65 19.40
CA ARG A 350 23.66 17.11 19.35
C ARG A 350 24.03 16.55 17.98
N ASP A 351 25.31 16.75 17.73
CA ASP A 351 26.12 16.65 16.52
C ASP A 351 26.01 15.31 15.77
N SER A 352 25.75 15.39 14.46
CA SER A 352 25.63 14.24 13.56
C SER A 352 26.95 13.96 12.85
N SER A 353 27.94 13.43 13.57
CA SER A 353 29.18 12.96 12.94
C SER A 353 29.85 11.83 13.72
N SER A 354 29.23 10.65 13.72
CA SER A 354 29.86 9.31 13.78
C SER A 354 28.81 8.30 14.25
N PHE A 355 28.15 7.61 13.32
CA PHE A 355 27.33 6.45 13.65
C PHE A 355 27.83 5.27 12.81
N GLU A 356 28.71 4.46 13.41
CA GLU A 356 28.98 3.11 12.93
C GLU A 356 27.85 2.20 13.41
N LEU A 357 27.29 1.40 12.51
CA LEU A 357 26.26 0.42 12.80
C LEU A 357 26.81 -0.63 13.79
N PRO A 358 26.22 -0.83 14.97
CA PRO A 358 26.61 -1.94 15.83
C PRO A 358 26.05 -3.26 15.29
N GLU A 359 26.88 -4.30 15.24
CA GLU A 359 26.43 -5.69 15.12
C GLU A 359 25.66 -6.08 16.38
N ILE A 360 24.40 -6.48 16.22
CA ILE A 360 23.55 -6.99 17.30
C ILE A 360 23.52 -8.52 17.18
N ARG A 361 23.90 -9.20 18.26
CA ARG A 361 23.87 -10.67 18.41
C ARG A 361 22.47 -11.19 18.70
#